data_AF-A0A833E093-F1
#
_entry.id   AF-A0A833E093-F1
#
_cell.length_a   1.000
_cell.length_b   1.000
_cell.length_c   1.000
_cell.angle_alpha   90.00
_cell.angle_beta   90.00
_cell.angle_gamma   90.00
#
_symmetry.space_group_name_H-M   'P 1'
#
loop_
_entity.id
_entity.type
_entity.pdbx_description
1 polymer ?
#
loop_
_entity_poly.entity_id
_entity_poly.type
_entity_poly.pdbx_seq_one_letter_code
_entity_poly.pdbx_strand_id
1 'polypeptide(L)'
;MKLNSEARAIYKSIREAIKKRIQLRESITYLDKFEPTNDRNEILRRQTYFKKNLPKITPELKGILAKIRPIRFKKGFLHDRLLIVDEDDIEKAQALGVCEVSTEPLEGYDLILSTTGIGIDVELSISEIAPELYVMPLWENRETLKALVQIGGIRSVAGPILEKLKELEEVMKRRELLNDLNEIISTEEKRLNEKMAEKLERFSLTLTGKELLEFLKELREGNYDAIFRHFSEIESEILEEISEAEKRLSEKL
;
A
#
# COMPACT_ATOMS: atom_id res chain seq x y z
N MET A 1 -4.64 -29.71 -38.22
CA MET A 1 -3.57 -30.74 -38.11
C MET A 1 -4.14 -31.98 -37.43
N LYS A 2 -3.98 -33.19 -37.98
CA LYS A 2 -4.52 -34.42 -37.35
C LYS A 2 -3.47 -35.06 -36.44
N LEU A 3 -3.39 -34.60 -35.19
CA LEU A 3 -2.74 -35.39 -34.13
C LEU A 3 -3.53 -36.69 -33.93
N ASN A 4 -2.84 -37.80 -33.67
CA ASN A 4 -3.47 -39.02 -33.18
C ASN A 4 -4.19 -38.75 -31.84
N SER A 5 -5.15 -39.61 -31.48
CA SER A 5 -5.99 -39.43 -30.30
C SER A 5 -5.16 -39.30 -29.01
N GLU A 6 -4.11 -40.12 -28.88
CA GLU A 6 -3.20 -40.12 -27.73
C GLU A 6 -2.37 -38.83 -27.62
N ALA A 7 -1.69 -38.39 -28.68
CA ALA A 7 -0.90 -37.16 -28.63
C ALA A 7 -1.78 -35.93 -28.43
N ARG A 8 -3.02 -35.94 -28.94
CA ARG A 8 -4.01 -34.89 -28.66
C ARG A 8 -4.40 -34.87 -27.18
N ALA A 9 -4.62 -36.03 -26.58
CA ALA A 9 -4.93 -36.14 -25.15
C ALA A 9 -3.76 -35.65 -24.28
N ILE A 10 -2.53 -36.04 -24.61
CA ILE A 10 -1.31 -35.59 -23.92
C ILE A 10 -1.14 -34.07 -24.06
N TYR A 11 -1.24 -33.52 -25.27
CA TYR A 11 -1.17 -32.08 -25.50
C TYR A 11 -2.21 -31.31 -24.68
N LYS A 12 -3.46 -31.78 -24.69
CA LYS A 12 -4.54 -31.15 -23.90
C LYS A 12 -4.23 -31.19 -22.40
N SER A 13 -3.78 -32.34 -21.89
CA SER A 13 -3.41 -32.50 -20.48
C SER A 13 -2.30 -31.53 -20.06
N ILE A 14 -1.22 -31.45 -20.85
CA ILE A 14 -0.10 -30.52 -20.61
C ILE A 14 -0.58 -29.07 -20.65
N ARG A 15 -1.35 -28.69 -21.69
CA ARG A 15 -1.86 -27.32 -21.84
C ARG A 15 -2.72 -26.91 -20.66
N GLU A 16 -3.63 -27.78 -20.21
CA GLU A 16 -4.49 -27.50 -19.06
C GLU A 16 -3.71 -27.43 -17.74
N ALA A 17 -2.70 -28.29 -17.56
CA ALA A 17 -1.82 -28.23 -16.39
C ALA A 17 -1.03 -26.91 -16.34
N ILE A 18 -0.54 -26.42 -17.48
CA ILE A 18 0.15 -25.13 -17.56
C ILE A 18 -0.83 -23.98 -17.31
N LYS A 19 -2.00 -23.98 -17.96
CA LYS A 19 -3.04 -22.94 -17.77
C LYS A 19 -3.44 -22.77 -16.30
N LYS A 20 -3.62 -23.88 -15.55
CA LYS A 20 -3.95 -23.84 -14.12
C LYS A 20 -2.88 -23.18 -13.25
N ARG A 21 -1.63 -23.10 -13.72
CA ARG A 21 -0.49 -22.56 -12.97
C ARG A 21 -0.07 -21.16 -13.42
N ILE A 22 -0.64 -20.65 -14.51
CA ILE A 22 -0.39 -19.29 -14.99
C ILE A 22 -1.13 -18.29 -14.08
N GLN A 23 -0.39 -17.35 -13.50
CA GLN A 23 -0.95 -16.31 -12.63
C GLN A 23 -1.49 -15.11 -13.43
N LEU A 24 -0.81 -14.73 -14.52
CA LEU A 24 -1.18 -13.61 -15.38
C LEU A 24 -1.94 -14.13 -16.60
N ARG A 25 -3.24 -13.81 -16.71
CA ARG A 25 -4.12 -14.37 -17.76
C ARG A 25 -3.63 -14.03 -19.17
N GLU A 26 -3.00 -12.88 -19.34
CA GLU A 26 -2.41 -12.39 -20.59
C GLU A 26 -1.29 -13.33 -21.10
N SER A 27 -0.69 -14.12 -20.20
CA SER A 27 0.34 -15.09 -20.55
C SER A 27 -0.24 -16.34 -21.24
N ILE A 28 -1.55 -16.57 -21.15
CA ILE A 28 -2.22 -17.66 -21.88
C ILE A 28 -2.09 -17.44 -23.39
N THR A 29 -2.18 -16.20 -23.85
CA THR A 29 -1.99 -15.84 -25.26
C THR A 29 -0.58 -16.21 -25.75
N TYR A 30 0.41 -16.23 -24.85
CA TYR A 30 1.76 -16.72 -25.18
C TYR A 30 1.79 -18.24 -25.30
N LEU A 31 1.09 -18.96 -24.43
CA LEU A 31 0.96 -20.43 -24.50
C LEU A 31 0.28 -20.88 -25.80
N ASP A 32 -0.69 -20.11 -26.30
CA ASP A 32 -1.40 -20.42 -27.55
C ASP A 32 -0.47 -20.39 -28.76
N LYS A 33 0.64 -19.66 -28.71
CA LYS A 33 1.68 -19.69 -29.76
C LYS A 33 2.39 -21.04 -29.87
N PHE A 34 2.31 -21.89 -28.84
CA PHE A 34 2.93 -23.23 -28.81
C PHE A 34 1.99 -24.33 -29.28
N GLU A 35 0.99 -24.01 -30.10
CA GLU A 35 0.16 -25.02 -30.76
C GLU A 35 0.98 -25.97 -31.65
N PRO A 36 0.59 -27.26 -31.77
CA PRO A 36 1.29 -28.23 -32.59
C PRO A 36 1.46 -27.73 -34.03
N THR A 37 2.69 -27.79 -34.54
CA THR A 37 3.03 -27.34 -35.90
C THR A 37 3.81 -28.42 -36.62
N ASN A 38 3.65 -28.49 -37.95
CA ASN A 38 4.43 -29.36 -38.84
C ASN A 38 5.63 -28.63 -39.45
N ASP A 39 5.78 -27.33 -39.21
CA ASP A 39 6.91 -26.57 -39.72
C ASP A 39 8.19 -26.98 -38.98
N ARG A 40 9.11 -27.62 -39.71
CA ARG A 40 10.41 -28.06 -39.21
C ARG A 40 11.21 -26.90 -38.61
N ASN A 41 11.16 -25.72 -39.22
CA ASN A 41 11.93 -24.57 -38.75
C ASN A 41 11.41 -24.07 -37.39
N GLU A 42 10.09 -23.96 -37.25
CA GLU A 42 9.45 -23.59 -35.98
C GLU A 42 9.67 -24.64 -34.89
N ILE A 43 9.66 -25.94 -35.23
CA ILE A 43 10.00 -27.01 -34.28
C ILE A 43 11.44 -26.85 -33.76
N LEU A 44 12.41 -26.68 -34.67
CA LEU A 44 13.82 -26.51 -34.30
C LEU A 44 14.04 -25.23 -33.47
N ARG A 45 13.36 -24.14 -33.84
CA ARG A 45 13.36 -22.89 -33.07
C ARG A 45 12.83 -23.10 -31.65
N ARG A 46 11.70 -23.79 -31.48
CA ARG A 46 11.11 -24.09 -30.15
C ARG A 46 11.99 -25.02 -29.32
N GLN A 47 12.57 -26.05 -29.92
CA GLN A 47 13.54 -26.92 -29.25
C GLN A 47 14.74 -26.12 -28.73
N THR A 48 15.27 -25.21 -29.54
CA THR A 48 16.37 -24.32 -29.15
C THR A 48 15.96 -23.38 -28.01
N TYR A 49 14.75 -22.81 -28.10
CA TYR A 49 14.17 -21.98 -27.05
C TYR A 49 14.07 -22.73 -25.70
N PHE A 50 13.53 -23.96 -25.70
CA PHE A 50 13.41 -24.74 -24.48
C PHE A 50 14.77 -25.18 -23.95
N LYS A 51 15.69 -25.64 -24.80
CA LYS A 51 17.07 -25.99 -24.39
C LYS A 51 17.79 -24.81 -23.73
N LYS A 52 17.59 -23.58 -24.22
CA LYS A 52 18.23 -22.37 -23.67
C LYS A 52 17.58 -21.88 -22.36
N ASN A 53 16.27 -22.08 -22.19
CA ASN A 53 15.53 -21.45 -21.09
C ASN A 53 15.12 -22.41 -19.96
N LEU A 54 14.95 -23.72 -20.21
CA LEU A 54 14.66 -24.69 -19.16
C LEU A 54 15.74 -24.73 -18.05
N PRO A 55 17.05 -24.67 -18.37
CA PRO A 55 18.10 -24.64 -17.33
C PRO A 55 18.05 -23.40 -16.42
N LYS A 56 17.36 -22.33 -16.84
CA LYS A 56 17.21 -21.10 -16.06
C LYS A 56 16.07 -21.19 -15.03
N ILE A 57 15.28 -22.26 -15.08
CA ILE A 57 14.17 -22.48 -14.15
C ILE A 57 14.74 -23.10 -12.87
N THR A 58 15.08 -22.27 -11.89
CA THR A 58 15.54 -22.71 -10.56
C THR A 58 14.35 -22.82 -9.59
N PRO A 59 14.49 -23.59 -8.49
CA PRO A 59 13.47 -23.65 -7.44
C PRO A 59 13.12 -22.28 -6.84
N GLU A 60 14.10 -21.37 -6.77
CA GLU A 60 13.94 -19.99 -6.29
C GLU A 60 12.91 -19.20 -7.12
N LEU A 61 12.82 -19.51 -8.41
CA LEU A 61 11.88 -18.87 -9.34
C LEU A 61 10.43 -19.07 -8.89
N LYS A 62 10.11 -20.16 -8.19
CA LYS A 62 8.78 -20.41 -7.62
C LYS A 62 8.43 -19.33 -6.57
N GLY A 63 9.38 -18.95 -5.73
CA GLY A 63 9.20 -17.89 -4.74
C GLY A 63 9.02 -16.52 -5.37
N ILE A 64 9.75 -16.24 -6.45
CA ILE A 64 9.64 -14.98 -7.20
C ILE A 64 8.27 -14.90 -7.90
N LEU A 65 7.85 -15.97 -8.59
CA LEU A 65 6.55 -16.04 -9.26
C LEU A 65 5.40 -15.88 -8.25
N ALA A 66 5.49 -16.45 -7.05
CA ALA A 66 4.45 -16.30 -6.03
C ALA A 66 4.17 -14.83 -5.63
N LYS A 67 5.15 -13.93 -5.79
CA LYS A 67 5.00 -12.50 -5.51
C LYS A 67 4.29 -11.73 -6.61
N ILE A 68 4.23 -12.27 -7.83
CA ILE A 68 3.63 -11.59 -8.98
C ILE A 68 2.11 -11.65 -8.87
N ARG A 69 1.51 -10.46 -8.76
CA ARG A 69 0.06 -10.27 -8.79
C ARG A 69 -0.33 -9.36 -9.95
N PRO A 70 -1.53 -9.54 -10.56
CA PRO A 70 -2.03 -8.59 -11.54
C PRO A 70 -2.18 -7.20 -10.90
N ILE A 71 -1.54 -6.19 -11.50
CA ILE A 71 -1.72 -4.80 -11.08
C ILE A 71 -3.06 -4.32 -11.63
N ARG A 72 -3.96 -3.89 -10.74
CA ARG A 72 -5.29 -3.40 -11.10
C ARG A 72 -5.34 -1.90 -10.96
N PHE A 73 -5.50 -1.21 -12.08
CA PHE A 73 -5.79 0.22 -12.10
C PHE A 73 -7.30 0.40 -11.90
N LYS A 74 -7.68 1.08 -10.82
CA LYS A 74 -9.09 1.41 -10.54
C LYS A 74 -9.32 2.85 -10.96
N LYS A 75 -10.40 3.10 -11.70
CA LYS A 75 -10.93 4.46 -11.82
C LYS A 75 -11.56 4.83 -10.47
N GLY A 76 -11.14 5.95 -9.91
CA GLY A 76 -11.74 6.55 -8.74
C GLY A 76 -12.14 7.98 -9.08
N PHE A 77 -13.27 8.42 -8.53
CA PHE A 77 -13.68 9.82 -8.62
C PHE A 77 -13.00 10.61 -7.49
N LEU A 78 -12.38 11.73 -7.85
CA LEU A 78 -11.66 12.64 -6.97
C LEU A 78 -12.57 13.83 -6.68
N HIS A 79 -12.98 13.96 -5.41
CA HIS A 79 -13.92 15.00 -4.97
C HIS A 79 -13.23 16.30 -4.57
N ASP A 80 -11.91 16.29 -4.42
CA ASP A 80 -11.07 17.41 -4.05
C ASP A 80 -10.73 18.33 -5.24
N ARG A 81 -11.10 17.93 -6.47
CA ARG A 81 -10.68 18.61 -7.71
C ARG A 81 -11.85 19.06 -8.57
N LEU A 82 -11.68 20.22 -9.16
CA LEU A 82 -12.52 20.76 -10.24
C LEU A 82 -11.70 20.90 -11.51
N LEU A 83 -12.23 20.44 -12.64
CA LEU A 83 -11.66 20.65 -13.97
C LEU A 83 -12.49 21.68 -14.74
N ILE A 84 -11.86 22.80 -15.09
CA ILE A 84 -12.43 23.87 -15.90
C ILE A 84 -12.10 23.63 -17.36
N VAL A 85 -13.14 23.57 -18.20
CA VAL A 85 -13.02 23.34 -19.63
C VAL A 85 -13.92 24.28 -20.42
N ASP A 86 -13.58 24.51 -21.68
CA ASP A 86 -14.49 25.18 -22.61
C ASP A 86 -15.75 24.34 -22.86
N GLU A 87 -16.83 24.99 -23.28
CA GLU A 87 -18.11 24.33 -23.61
C GLU A 87 -17.94 23.19 -24.62
N ASP A 88 -17.00 23.32 -25.55
CA ASP A 88 -16.72 22.32 -26.59
C ASP A 88 -16.09 21.03 -26.06
N ASP A 89 -15.42 21.07 -24.90
CA ASP A 89 -14.70 19.94 -24.31
C ASP A 89 -15.40 19.33 -23.09
N ILE A 90 -16.54 19.90 -22.67
CA ILE A 90 -17.28 19.48 -21.48
C ILE A 90 -17.70 18.01 -21.53
N GLU A 91 -18.20 17.53 -22.67
CA GLU A 91 -18.65 16.14 -22.82
C GLU A 91 -17.47 15.17 -22.74
N LYS A 92 -16.34 15.52 -23.35
CA LYS A 92 -15.12 14.70 -23.34
C LYS A 92 -14.54 14.63 -21.93
N ALA A 93 -14.53 15.76 -21.22
CA ALA A 93 -14.06 15.87 -19.85
C ALA A 93 -14.92 15.04 -18.89
N GLN A 94 -16.24 15.14 -18.99
CA GLN A 94 -17.17 14.34 -18.19
C GLN A 94 -17.04 12.84 -18.48
N ALA A 95 -16.77 12.46 -19.74
CA ALA A 95 -16.55 11.07 -20.13
C ALA A 95 -15.30 10.43 -19.49
N LEU A 96 -14.31 11.23 -19.04
CA LEU A 96 -13.17 10.72 -18.29
C LEU A 96 -13.62 10.12 -16.95
N GLY A 97 -14.59 10.76 -16.30
CA GLY A 97 -15.23 10.31 -15.05
C GLY A 97 -14.28 10.31 -13.86
N VAL A 98 -13.41 11.31 -13.77
CA VAL A 98 -12.30 11.37 -12.81
C VAL A 98 -12.52 12.41 -11.71
N CYS A 99 -13.11 13.56 -12.03
CA CYS A 99 -13.40 14.64 -11.08
C CYS A 99 -14.60 15.46 -11.59
N GLU A 100 -14.99 16.48 -10.84
CA GLU A 100 -16.06 17.39 -11.26
C GLU A 100 -15.58 18.26 -12.42
N VAL A 101 -16.47 18.56 -13.36
CA VAL A 101 -16.17 19.33 -14.58
C VAL A 101 -17.14 20.49 -14.66
N SER A 102 -16.61 21.69 -14.88
CA SER A 102 -17.40 22.92 -15.03
C SER A 102 -16.81 23.81 -16.14
N THR A 103 -17.62 24.70 -16.68
CA THR A 103 -17.17 25.78 -17.59
C THR A 103 -16.73 27.02 -16.83
N GLU A 104 -17.16 27.15 -15.57
CA GLU A 104 -16.85 28.27 -14.69
C GLU A 104 -16.19 27.78 -13.40
N PRO A 105 -15.31 28.60 -12.78
CA PRO A 105 -14.71 28.25 -11.49
C PRO A 105 -15.79 28.18 -10.39
N LEU A 106 -15.84 27.05 -9.70
CA LEU A 106 -16.69 26.83 -8.53
C LEU A 106 -15.85 26.92 -7.25
N GLU A 107 -16.41 27.51 -6.20
CA GLU A 107 -15.78 27.54 -4.88
C GLU A 107 -15.94 26.20 -4.13
N GLY A 108 -15.00 25.88 -3.25
CA GLY A 108 -15.06 24.69 -2.39
C GLY A 108 -14.17 23.52 -2.81
N TYR A 109 -13.34 23.68 -3.85
CA TYR A 109 -12.37 22.68 -4.29
C TYR A 109 -10.95 23.06 -3.88
N ASP A 110 -10.18 22.05 -3.46
CA ASP A 110 -8.78 22.23 -3.06
C ASP A 110 -7.85 22.41 -4.27
N LEU A 111 -8.22 21.79 -5.40
CA LEU A 111 -7.44 21.84 -6.65
C LEU A 111 -8.32 22.25 -7.82
N ILE A 112 -7.94 23.35 -8.46
CA ILE A 112 -8.57 23.86 -9.68
C ILE A 112 -7.64 23.58 -10.87
N LEU A 113 -8.07 22.63 -11.70
CA LEU A 113 -7.41 22.23 -12.94
C LEU A 113 -8.11 22.91 -14.12
N SER A 114 -7.38 23.25 -15.18
CA SER A 114 -7.96 23.97 -16.30
C SER A 114 -7.29 23.62 -17.63
N THR A 115 -8.08 23.62 -18.70
CA THR A 115 -7.58 23.58 -20.09
C THR A 115 -7.50 24.98 -20.73
N THR A 116 -8.03 26.00 -20.04
CA THR A 116 -8.27 27.36 -20.56
C THR A 116 -7.43 28.45 -19.85
N GLY A 117 -6.48 28.08 -18.97
CA GLY A 117 -5.63 29.03 -18.25
C GLY A 117 -6.08 29.45 -16.83
N ILE A 118 -7.19 28.93 -16.29
CA ILE A 118 -7.69 29.30 -14.96
C ILE A 118 -7.25 28.25 -13.91
N GLY A 119 -6.10 28.45 -13.29
CA GLY A 119 -5.56 27.56 -12.27
C GLY A 119 -4.36 26.75 -12.76
N ILE A 120 -4.35 25.44 -12.53
CA ILE A 120 -3.28 24.55 -13.00
C ILE A 120 -3.62 24.09 -14.42
N ASP A 121 -2.78 24.46 -15.38
CA ASP A 121 -2.93 24.04 -16.76
C ASP A 121 -2.68 22.54 -16.92
N VAL A 122 -3.66 21.84 -17.47
CA VAL A 122 -3.61 20.40 -17.73
C VAL A 122 -4.15 20.09 -19.12
N GLU A 123 -3.61 19.04 -19.75
CA GLU A 123 -4.23 18.46 -20.94
C GLU A 123 -5.41 17.57 -20.54
N LEU A 124 -6.37 17.39 -21.46
CA LEU A 124 -7.56 16.57 -21.24
C LEU A 124 -7.25 15.06 -21.25
N SER A 125 -6.54 14.60 -20.23
CA SER A 125 -6.10 13.22 -20.05
C SER A 125 -6.11 12.82 -18.58
N ILE A 126 -6.41 11.54 -18.31
CA ILE A 126 -6.43 11.01 -16.93
C ILE A 126 -5.04 11.10 -16.28
N SER A 127 -3.96 10.98 -17.07
CA SER A 127 -2.59 11.06 -16.58
C SER A 127 -2.22 12.45 -16.05
N GLU A 128 -2.77 13.51 -16.64
CA GLU A 128 -2.53 14.90 -16.19
C GLU A 128 -3.51 15.27 -15.07
N ILE A 129 -4.78 14.88 -15.21
CA ILE A 129 -5.85 15.24 -14.25
C ILE A 129 -5.75 14.45 -12.93
N ALA A 130 -5.41 13.17 -13.02
CA ALA A 130 -5.33 12.26 -11.88
C ALA A 130 -4.18 11.25 -12.02
N PRO A 131 -2.92 11.71 -12.01
CA PRO A 131 -1.74 10.85 -12.09
C PRO A 131 -1.72 9.77 -10.99
N GLU A 132 -2.29 10.05 -9.82
CA GLU A 132 -2.35 9.11 -8.70
C GLU A 132 -3.07 7.80 -9.04
N LEU A 133 -4.03 7.80 -9.97
CA LEU A 133 -4.74 6.59 -10.38
C LEU A 133 -3.82 5.59 -11.08
N TYR A 134 -2.69 6.07 -11.63
CA TYR A 134 -1.64 5.24 -12.23
C TYR A 134 -0.49 4.99 -11.27
N VAL A 135 -0.05 6.03 -10.55
CA VAL A 135 1.13 5.93 -9.67
C VAL A 135 0.85 5.06 -8.45
N MET A 136 -0.34 5.19 -7.83
CA MET A 136 -0.68 4.45 -6.60
C MET A 136 -0.69 2.94 -6.78
N PRO A 137 -1.39 2.37 -7.78
CA PRO A 137 -1.33 0.93 -8.00
C PRO A 137 0.08 0.41 -8.28
N LEU A 138 0.94 1.20 -8.93
CA LEU A 138 2.33 0.82 -9.18
C LEU A 138 3.16 0.80 -7.90
N TRP A 139 2.96 1.79 -7.02
CA TRP A 139 3.61 1.85 -5.71
C TRP A 139 3.20 0.70 -4.80
N GLU A 140 1.89 0.48 -4.64
CA GLU A 140 1.33 -0.62 -3.84
C GLU A 140 1.83 -1.99 -4.32
N ASN A 141 2.10 -2.13 -5.62
CA ASN A 141 2.59 -3.36 -6.24
C ASN A 141 4.10 -3.35 -6.52
N ARG A 142 4.90 -2.55 -5.79
CA ARG A 142 6.37 -2.48 -5.96
C ARG A 142 7.06 -3.85 -5.90
N GLU A 143 6.58 -4.76 -5.05
CA GLU A 143 7.13 -6.11 -4.94
C GLU A 143 6.87 -6.96 -6.20
N THR A 144 5.73 -6.76 -6.87
CA THR A 144 5.46 -7.37 -8.18
C THR A 144 6.42 -6.82 -9.23
N LEU A 145 6.64 -5.51 -9.25
CA LEU A 145 7.58 -4.89 -10.20
C LEU A 145 9.02 -5.42 -9.99
N LYS A 146 9.47 -5.55 -8.74
CA LYS A 146 10.79 -6.14 -8.41
C LYS A 146 10.90 -7.58 -8.91
N ALA A 147 9.87 -8.39 -8.69
CA ALA A 147 9.81 -9.77 -9.19
C ALA A 147 9.87 -9.83 -10.73
N LEU A 148 9.18 -8.92 -11.42
CA LEU A 148 9.20 -8.82 -12.87
C LEU A 148 10.56 -8.39 -13.43
N VAL A 149 11.31 -7.54 -12.74
CA VAL A 149 12.70 -7.22 -13.12
C VAL A 149 13.60 -8.45 -13.01
N GLN A 150 13.47 -9.22 -11.94
CA GLN A 150 14.26 -10.43 -11.74
C GLN A 150 14.00 -11.50 -12.81
N ILE A 151 12.74 -11.63 -13.28
CA ILE A 151 12.37 -12.60 -14.32
C ILE A 151 12.62 -12.08 -15.75
N GLY A 152 12.26 -10.82 -16.01
CA GLY A 152 12.33 -10.22 -17.35
C GLY A 152 13.70 -9.66 -17.74
N GLY A 153 14.58 -9.43 -16.75
CA GLY A 153 15.90 -8.84 -16.96
C GLY A 153 15.84 -7.47 -17.64
N ILE A 154 16.84 -7.18 -18.47
CA ILE A 154 17.08 -5.88 -19.11
C ILE A 154 15.94 -5.43 -20.05
N ARG A 155 15.09 -6.34 -20.52
CA ARG A 155 13.93 -6.01 -21.38
C ARG A 155 12.67 -5.64 -20.62
N SER A 156 12.71 -5.68 -19.29
CA SER A 156 11.55 -5.38 -18.45
C SER A 156 11.35 -3.88 -18.28
N VAL A 157 10.17 -3.38 -18.63
CA VAL A 157 9.75 -1.99 -18.36
C VAL A 157 9.62 -1.73 -16.85
N ALA A 158 9.54 -2.78 -16.03
CA ALA A 158 9.45 -2.65 -14.57
C ALA A 158 10.70 -2.02 -13.94
N GLY A 159 11.88 -2.14 -14.57
CA GLY A 159 13.12 -1.54 -14.07
C GLY A 159 13.06 -0.01 -14.07
N PRO A 160 12.85 0.61 -15.24
CA PRO A 160 12.66 2.06 -15.34
C PRO A 160 11.51 2.60 -14.46
N ILE A 161 10.40 1.86 -14.35
CA ILE A 161 9.28 2.25 -13.48
C ILE A 161 9.73 2.30 -12.01
N LEU A 162 10.46 1.29 -11.53
CA LEU A 162 10.95 1.26 -10.16
C LEU A 162 11.95 2.40 -9.88
N GLU A 163 12.79 2.76 -10.85
CA GLU A 163 13.71 3.89 -10.70
C GLU A 163 12.93 5.20 -10.55
N LYS A 164 11.90 5.42 -11.37
CA LYS A 164 11.04 6.61 -11.24
C LYS A 164 10.21 6.63 -9.96
N LEU A 165 9.74 5.47 -9.48
CA LEU A 165 9.03 5.40 -8.21
C LEU A 165 9.92 5.75 -7.01
N LYS A 166 11.25 5.57 -7.09
CA LYS A 166 12.17 5.98 -6.01
C LYS A 166 12.18 7.49 -5.81
N GLU A 167 12.01 8.28 -6.87
CA GLU A 167 11.92 9.74 -6.77
C GLU A 167 10.74 10.17 -5.88
N LEU A 168 9.70 9.33 -5.76
CA LEU A 168 8.50 9.56 -4.96
C LEU A 168 8.53 8.86 -3.59
N GLU A 169 9.61 8.15 -3.24
CA GLU A 169 9.66 7.29 -2.06
C GLU A 169 9.41 8.08 -0.76
N GLU A 170 9.95 9.29 -0.66
CA GLU A 170 9.76 10.14 0.52
C GLU A 170 8.29 10.55 0.70
N VAL A 171 7.65 11.03 -0.36
CA VAL A 171 6.25 11.47 -0.36
C VAL A 171 5.34 10.28 -0.01
N MET A 172 5.61 9.12 -0.59
CA MET A 172 4.82 7.92 -0.33
C MET A 172 4.99 7.41 1.10
N LYS A 173 6.19 7.45 1.68
CA LYS A 173 6.41 7.09 3.09
C LYS A 173 5.68 8.04 4.05
N ARG A 174 5.71 9.35 3.79
CA ARG A 174 4.94 10.32 4.59
C ARG A 174 3.44 10.04 4.50
N ARG A 175 2.94 9.66 3.33
CA ARG A 175 1.55 9.27 3.16
C ARG A 175 1.20 7.97 3.89
N GLU A 176 2.04 6.94 3.81
CA GLU A 176 1.87 5.70 4.57
C GLU A 176 1.80 6.01 6.08
N LEU A 177 2.70 6.85 6.58
CA LEU A 177 2.69 7.33 7.95
C LEU A 177 1.38 8.05 8.31
N LEU A 178 0.88 8.94 7.46
CA LEU A 178 -0.39 9.65 7.67
C LEU A 178 -1.60 8.71 7.72
N ASN A 179 -1.61 7.67 6.87
CA ASN A 179 -2.68 6.67 6.89
C ASN A 179 -2.65 5.83 8.17
N ASP A 180 -1.44 5.48 8.64
CA ASP A 180 -1.24 4.64 9.82
C ASP A 180 -1.28 5.45 11.14
N LEU A 181 -1.33 6.79 11.06
CA LEU A 181 -1.26 7.70 12.20
C LEU A 181 -2.33 7.42 13.26
N ASN A 182 -3.57 7.16 12.82
CA ASN A 182 -4.66 6.80 13.72
C ASN A 182 -4.43 5.46 14.43
N GLU A 183 -3.83 4.48 13.74
CA GLU A 183 -3.50 3.19 14.33
C GLU A 183 -2.33 3.31 15.32
N ILE A 184 -1.34 4.13 14.99
CA ILE A 184 -0.21 4.46 15.88
C ILE A 184 -0.73 5.13 17.16
N ILE A 185 -1.59 6.16 17.03
CA ILE A 185 -2.20 6.84 18.18
C ILE A 185 -3.00 5.85 19.03
N SER A 186 -3.90 5.07 18.42
CA SER A 186 -4.73 4.12 19.18
C SER A 186 -3.91 3.06 19.90
N THR A 187 -2.81 2.60 19.29
CA THR A 187 -1.90 1.63 19.91
C THR A 187 -1.16 2.24 21.10
N GLU A 188 -0.66 3.46 20.97
CA GLU A 188 0.01 4.15 22.06
C GLU A 188 -0.96 4.54 23.19
N GLU A 189 -2.19 4.96 22.88
CA GLU A 189 -3.24 5.21 23.88
C GLU A 189 -3.55 3.96 24.69
N LYS A 190 -3.72 2.80 24.04
CA LYS A 190 -3.94 1.52 24.74
C LYS A 190 -2.77 1.19 25.66
N ARG A 191 -1.54 1.32 25.15
CA ARG A 191 -0.33 1.02 25.93
C ARG A 191 -0.18 1.96 27.13
N LEU A 192 -0.47 3.25 26.96
CA LEU A 192 -0.45 4.23 28.03
C LEU A 192 -1.49 3.88 29.10
N ASN A 193 -2.73 3.57 28.68
CA ASN A 193 -3.80 3.18 29.59
C ASN A 193 -3.46 1.90 30.38
N GLU A 194 -2.89 0.89 29.73
CA GLU A 194 -2.44 -0.34 30.38
C GLU A 194 -1.36 -0.05 31.43
N LYS A 195 -0.34 0.75 31.08
CA LYS A 195 0.71 1.15 32.03
C LYS A 195 0.18 1.98 33.19
N MET A 196 -0.74 2.92 32.94
CA MET A 196 -1.36 3.72 33.99
C MET A 196 -2.19 2.83 34.91
N ALA A 197 -2.95 1.87 34.36
CA ALA A 197 -3.70 0.90 35.14
C ALA A 197 -2.79 0.03 36.00
N GLU A 198 -1.68 -0.50 35.45
CA GLU A 198 -0.70 -1.27 36.23
C GLU A 198 -0.08 -0.44 37.37
N LYS A 199 0.27 0.83 37.11
CA LYS A 199 0.82 1.72 38.14
C LYS A 199 -0.22 2.06 39.22
N LEU A 200 -1.47 2.32 38.84
CA LEU A 200 -2.58 2.55 39.77
C LEU A 200 -2.92 1.29 40.59
N GLU A 201 -2.87 0.11 39.97
CA GLU A 201 -3.13 -1.17 40.64
C GLU A 201 -2.03 -1.49 41.65
N ARG A 202 -0.75 -1.28 41.27
CA ARG A 202 0.37 -1.35 42.23
C ARG A 202 0.16 -0.39 43.39
N PHE A 203 -0.22 0.85 43.11
CA PHE A 203 -0.51 1.82 44.17
C PHE A 203 -1.64 1.37 45.10
N SER A 204 -2.72 0.80 44.55
CA SER A 204 -3.83 0.24 45.33
C SER A 204 -3.40 -0.95 46.20
N LEU A 205 -2.44 -1.74 45.73
CA LEU A 205 -1.84 -2.86 46.46
C LEU A 205 -0.84 -2.41 47.53
N THR A 206 -0.15 -1.28 47.32
CA THR A 206 0.81 -0.73 48.29
C THR A 206 0.12 -0.15 49.53
N LEU A 207 -1.11 0.39 49.39
CA LEU A 207 -1.95 0.83 50.52
C LEU A 207 -2.33 -0.36 51.43
N THR A 208 -1.40 -0.75 52.29
CA THR A 208 -1.65 -1.74 53.32
C THR A 208 -2.60 -1.17 54.37
N GLY A 209 -3.41 -2.00 55.03
CA GLY A 209 -4.35 -1.53 56.07
C GLY A 209 -3.72 -0.72 57.22
N LYS A 210 -2.39 -0.75 57.37
CA LYS A 210 -1.62 0.13 58.26
C LYS A 210 -1.45 1.55 57.71
N GLU A 211 -1.17 1.69 56.42
CA GLU A 211 -1.02 2.98 55.75
C GLU A 211 -2.36 3.72 55.67
N LEU A 212 -3.48 3.00 55.47
CA LEU A 212 -4.82 3.61 55.58
C LEU A 212 -5.12 4.15 56.99
N LEU A 213 -4.63 3.47 58.03
CA LEU A 213 -4.78 3.91 59.42
C LEU A 213 -3.87 5.10 59.75
N GLU A 214 -2.63 5.13 59.23
CA GLU A 214 -1.74 6.30 59.30
C GLU A 214 -2.30 7.47 58.51
N PHE A 215 -2.83 7.25 57.30
CA PHE A 215 -3.48 8.24 56.47
C PHE A 215 -4.70 8.86 57.15
N LEU A 216 -5.57 8.05 57.78
CA LEU A 216 -6.70 8.54 58.58
C LEU A 216 -6.24 9.31 59.83
N LYS A 217 -5.11 8.92 60.42
CA LYS A 217 -4.53 9.60 61.58
C LYS A 217 -3.91 10.95 61.21
N GLU A 218 -3.20 11.02 60.09
CA GLU A 218 -2.64 12.26 59.50
C GLU A 218 -3.74 13.23 59.03
N LEU A 219 -4.84 12.72 58.45
CA LEU A 219 -6.04 13.52 58.12
C LEU A 219 -6.70 14.10 59.38
N ARG A 220 -6.75 13.33 60.48
CA ARG A 220 -7.28 13.79 61.76
C ARG A 220 -6.37 14.80 62.46
N GLU A 221 -5.07 14.75 62.19
CA GLU A 221 -4.04 15.65 62.71
C GLU A 221 -3.84 16.90 61.83
N GLY A 222 -4.50 16.97 60.66
CA GLY A 222 -4.51 18.14 59.78
C GLY A 222 -3.25 18.30 58.93
N ASN A 223 -2.46 17.24 58.74
CA ASN A 223 -1.16 17.29 58.09
C ASN A 223 -1.26 16.97 56.58
N TYR A 224 -1.85 17.90 55.83
CA TYR A 224 -2.13 17.74 54.39
C TYR A 224 -0.89 17.57 53.51
N ASP A 225 0.28 18.03 53.95
CA ASP A 225 1.54 17.97 53.17
C ASP A 225 2.06 16.54 52.95
N ALA A 226 1.84 15.62 53.90
CA ALA A 226 2.26 14.22 53.77
C ALA A 226 1.38 13.46 52.77
N ILE A 227 0.07 13.72 52.84
CA ILE A 227 -0.95 13.19 51.92
C ILE A 227 -0.67 13.67 50.48
N PHE A 228 -0.38 14.96 50.30
CA PHE A 228 -0.05 15.50 48.98
C PHE A 228 1.26 14.94 48.42
N ARG A 229 2.31 14.76 49.23
CA ARG A 229 3.58 14.18 48.75
C ARG A 229 3.43 12.78 48.15
N HIS A 230 2.63 11.91 48.79
CA HIS A 230 2.39 10.55 48.28
C HIS A 230 1.59 10.52 46.98
N PHE A 231 0.62 11.43 46.80
CA PHE A 231 -0.08 11.57 45.52
C PHE A 231 0.79 12.25 44.46
N SER A 232 1.67 13.19 44.85
CA SER A 232 2.60 13.86 43.94
C SER A 232 3.64 12.92 43.34
N GLU A 233 4.06 11.87 44.04
CA GLU A 233 4.97 10.85 43.48
C GLU A 233 4.32 10.07 42.33
N ILE A 234 3.06 9.65 42.49
CA ILE A 234 2.30 8.98 41.42
C ILE A 234 2.01 9.94 40.28
N GLU A 235 1.61 11.17 40.60
CA GLU A 235 1.35 12.19 39.59
C GLU A 235 2.60 12.44 38.75
N SER A 236 3.78 12.50 39.38
CA SER A 236 5.06 12.59 38.70
C SER A 236 5.34 11.37 37.82
N GLU A 237 5.09 10.16 38.34
CA GLU A 237 5.30 8.90 37.60
C GLU A 237 4.36 8.70 36.40
N ILE A 238 3.12 9.22 36.50
CA ILE A 238 2.16 9.22 35.40
C ILE A 238 2.55 10.29 34.39
N LEU A 239 2.93 11.49 34.85
CA LEU A 239 3.40 12.57 33.98
C LEU A 239 4.66 12.17 33.21
N GLU A 240 5.58 11.42 33.83
CA GLU A 240 6.75 10.85 33.16
C GLU A 240 6.35 9.87 32.05
N GLU A 241 5.40 8.97 32.28
CA GLU A 241 4.95 8.04 31.23
C GLU A 241 4.17 8.73 30.11
N ILE A 242 3.39 9.78 30.43
CA ILE A 242 2.78 10.65 29.41
C ILE A 242 3.87 11.33 28.58
N SER A 243 4.88 11.92 29.22
CA SER A 243 5.98 12.58 28.53
C SER A 243 6.80 11.61 27.67
N GLU A 244 7.05 10.39 28.15
CA GLU A 244 7.68 9.34 27.34
C GLU A 244 6.81 8.89 26.17
N ALA A 245 5.49 8.80 26.35
CA ALA A 245 4.57 8.46 25.27
C ALA A 245 4.54 9.57 24.21
N GLU A 246 4.48 10.84 24.62
CA GLU A 246 4.59 12.00 23.74
C GLU A 246 5.92 12.02 22.99
N LYS A 247 7.03 11.73 23.67
CA LYS A 247 8.35 11.66 23.04
C LYS A 247 8.43 10.52 22.01
N ARG A 248 7.88 9.34 22.32
CA ARG A 248 7.81 8.20 21.39
C ARG A 248 6.94 8.49 20.17
N LEU A 249 5.85 9.24 20.35
CA LEU A 249 5.02 9.73 19.25
C LEU A 249 5.78 10.76 18.41
N SER A 250 6.47 11.71 19.05
CA SER A 250 7.27 12.73 18.37
C SER A 250 8.49 12.18 17.61
N GLU A 251 9.03 11.03 18.02
CA GLU A 251 10.14 10.37 17.30
C GLU A 251 9.66 9.55 16.09
N LYS A 252 8.39 9.13 16.09
CA LYS A 252 7.76 8.35 15.01
C LYS A 252 7.09 9.21 13.93
N LEU A 253 6.66 10.43 14.29
CA LEU A 253 6.00 11.42 13.44
C LEU A 253 6.99 12.35 12.77
#